data_AF-A0A661ISX2-F1
#
_entry.id   AF-A0A661ISX2-F1
#
_cell.length_a   1.000
_cell.length_b   1.000
_cell.length_c   1.000
_cell.angle_alpha   90.00
_cell.angle_beta   90.00
_cell.angle_gamma   90.00
#
_symmetry.space_group_name_H-M   'P 1'
#
loop_
_entity.id
_entity.type
_entity.pdbx_description
1 polymer ?
#
loop_
_entity_poly.entity_id
_entity_poly.type
_entity_poly.pdbx_seq_one_letter_code
_entity_poly.pdbx_strand_id
1 'polypeptide(L)'
;VKEISGPSQIGDGFYSTGERGSWIKEQSLVIHTPKGMVIVTGCGHPGVVNIIRRAKETWRKEVLLVLGGFHLAWAGEREIKGIVSDFKRLGVRYAAPCHCSGDLARDAFRKVYGQNFIEVGVGKEIRIEELN
;
A
#
# COMPACT_ATOMS: atom_id res chain seq x y z
N VAL A 1 19.07 -14.60 -13.79
CA VAL A 1 17.85 -14.44 -12.96
C VAL A 1 18.27 -14.41 -11.50
N LYS A 2 17.74 -13.49 -10.69
CA LYS A 2 18.07 -13.37 -9.26
C LYS A 2 16.79 -13.61 -8.45
N GLU A 3 16.85 -14.53 -7.50
CA GLU A 3 15.77 -14.77 -6.54
C GLU A 3 15.79 -13.71 -5.43
N ILE A 4 14.61 -13.24 -5.02
CA ILE A 4 14.46 -12.18 -4.03
C ILE A 4 13.64 -12.70 -2.85
N SER A 5 14.30 -13.03 -1.75
CA SER A 5 13.66 -13.51 -0.52
C SER A 5 13.52 -12.42 0.54
N GLY A 6 14.49 -11.49 0.61
CA GLY A 6 14.49 -10.35 1.52
C GLY A 6 14.37 -9.00 0.82
N PRO A 7 14.22 -7.89 1.59
CA PRO A 7 14.13 -6.56 1.01
C PRO A 7 15.34 -6.25 0.15
N SER A 8 15.10 -5.87 -1.10
CA SER A 8 16.16 -5.75 -2.10
C SER A 8 15.82 -4.67 -3.10
N GLN A 9 16.84 -3.98 -3.61
CA GLN A 9 16.70 -3.18 -4.83
C GLN A 9 16.64 -4.12 -6.04
N ILE A 10 15.66 -3.88 -6.91
CA ILE A 10 15.41 -4.68 -8.13
C ILE A 10 15.53 -3.85 -9.41
N GLY A 11 15.67 -2.53 -9.28
CA GLY A 11 15.97 -1.58 -10.35
C GLY A 11 16.23 -0.18 -9.77
N ASP A 12 16.62 0.78 -10.60
CA ASP A 12 16.87 2.15 -10.14
C ASP A 12 15.59 2.80 -9.63
N GLY A 13 15.54 3.05 -8.32
CA GLY A 13 14.34 3.55 -7.64
C GLY A 13 13.25 2.49 -7.38
N PHE A 14 13.46 1.23 -7.75
CA PHE A 14 12.51 0.13 -7.56
C PHE A 14 13.03 -0.91 -6.58
N TYR A 15 12.21 -1.26 -5.60
CA TYR A 15 12.57 -2.16 -4.50
C TYR A 15 11.46 -3.17 -4.26
N SER A 16 11.82 -4.38 -3.84
CA SER A 16 10.89 -5.37 -3.29
C SER A 16 11.01 -5.39 -1.78
N THR A 17 9.88 -5.63 -1.08
CA THR A 17 9.87 -5.97 0.35
C THR A 17 10.52 -7.32 0.67
N GLY A 18 10.80 -8.13 -0.35
CA GLY A 18 11.02 -9.56 -0.20
C GLY A 18 9.72 -10.28 0.15
N GLU A 19 9.82 -11.58 0.37
CA GLU A 19 8.70 -12.42 0.79
C GLU A 19 8.22 -12.04 2.18
N ARG A 20 6.90 -11.93 2.33
CA ARG A 20 6.21 -11.60 3.58
C ARG A 20 5.03 -12.54 3.76
N GLY A 21 4.72 -12.87 5.01
CA GLY A 21 3.63 -13.78 5.36
C GLY A 21 4.13 -15.20 5.64
N SER A 22 3.36 -15.93 6.45
CA SER A 22 3.65 -17.33 6.83
C SER A 22 2.83 -18.34 6.03
N TRP A 23 1.59 -18.00 5.67
CA TRP A 23 0.68 -18.87 4.94
C TRP A 23 0.69 -18.57 3.43
N ILE A 24 0.26 -17.37 3.05
CA ILE A 24 0.42 -16.85 1.69
C ILE A 24 1.60 -15.89 1.71
N LYS A 25 2.67 -16.28 1.00
CA LYS A 25 3.84 -15.44 0.83
C LYS A 25 3.60 -14.45 -0.31
N GLU A 26 3.74 -13.17 -0.01
CA GLU A 26 3.63 -12.09 -0.99
C GLU A 26 4.83 -11.16 -0.92
N GLN A 27 5.09 -10.48 -2.02
CA GLN A 27 6.00 -9.33 -2.08
C GLN A 27 5.20 -8.08 -2.44
N SER A 28 5.69 -6.93 -2.01
CA SER A 28 5.18 -5.63 -2.44
C SER A 28 6.28 -4.84 -3.13
N LEU A 29 5.90 -4.10 -4.16
CA LEU A 29 6.80 -3.18 -4.85
C LEU A 29 6.83 -1.86 -4.10
N VAL A 30 8.02 -1.33 -3.90
CA VAL A 30 8.26 0.00 -3.35
C VAL A 30 9.01 0.82 -4.39
N ILE A 31 8.47 1.98 -4.72
CA ILE A 31 9.04 2.90 -5.70
C ILE A 31 9.47 4.15 -4.95
N HIS A 32 10.75 4.51 -5.06
CA HIS A 32 11.26 5.76 -4.52
C HIS A 32 11.00 6.89 -5.51
N THR A 33 10.27 7.90 -5.08
CA THR A 33 10.06 9.14 -5.84
C THR A 33 10.64 10.32 -5.06
N PRO A 34 10.88 11.48 -5.70
CA PRO A 34 11.26 12.71 -4.99
C PRO A 34 10.23 13.13 -3.93
N LYS A 35 8.95 12.77 -4.13
CA LYS A 35 7.86 13.06 -3.21
C LYS A 35 7.68 12.01 -2.13
N GLY A 36 8.44 10.90 -2.10
CA GLY A 36 8.28 9.82 -1.11
C GLY A 36 8.06 8.45 -1.73
N MET A 37 7.81 7.45 -0.90
CA MET A 37 7.61 6.07 -1.36
C MET A 37 6.19 5.84 -1.87
N VAL A 38 6.09 5.17 -3.01
CA VAL A 38 4.85 4.55 -3.49
C VAL A 38 4.95 3.05 -3.20
N ILE A 39 3.94 2.49 -2.54
CA ILE A 39 3.86 1.07 -2.21
C ILE A 39 2.73 0.44 -3.00
N VAL A 40 3.06 -0.52 -3.87
CA VAL A 40 2.10 -1.32 -4.63
C VAL A 40 2.02 -2.70 -4.02
N THR A 41 0.82 -3.10 -3.62
CA THR A 41 0.53 -4.44 -3.09
C THR A 41 -0.37 -5.23 -4.04
N GLY A 42 -0.19 -6.55 -4.09
CA GLY A 42 -1.08 -7.47 -4.80
C GLY A 42 -2.43 -7.58 -4.09
N CYS A 43 -2.58 -8.54 -3.18
CA CYS A 43 -3.78 -8.62 -2.33
C CYS A 43 -3.49 -8.30 -0.87
N GLY A 44 -2.23 -8.37 -0.42
CA GLY A 44 -1.83 -7.87 0.89
C GLY A 44 -2.21 -8.77 2.06
N HIS A 45 -2.19 -10.10 1.87
CA HIS A 45 -2.47 -11.10 2.91
C HIS A 45 -1.59 -10.95 4.17
N PRO A 46 -0.32 -10.51 4.11
CA PRO A 46 0.47 -10.21 5.31
C PRO A 46 -0.06 -9.04 6.16
N GLY A 47 -1.12 -8.37 5.70
CA GLY A 47 -1.71 -7.17 6.27
C GLY A 47 -1.06 -5.92 5.71
N VAL A 48 -1.84 -5.08 5.03
CA VAL A 48 -1.34 -3.86 4.37
C VAL A 48 -0.63 -2.90 5.34
N VAL A 49 -1.08 -2.82 6.59
CA VAL A 49 -0.42 -2.01 7.63
C VAL A 49 0.99 -2.55 7.95
N ASN A 50 1.16 -3.87 7.99
CA ASN A 50 2.47 -4.48 8.24
C ASN A 50 3.42 -4.29 7.06
N ILE A 51 2.90 -4.30 5.83
CA ILE A 51 3.66 -3.97 4.63
C ILE A 51 4.19 -2.53 4.72
N ILE A 52 3.34 -1.57 5.09
CA ILE A 52 3.72 -0.16 5.26
C ILE A 52 4.79 0.00 6.35
N ARG A 53 4.58 -0.59 7.54
CA ARG A 53 5.54 -0.55 8.65
C ARG A 53 6.90 -1.07 8.21
N ARG A 54 6.92 -2.25 7.58
CA ARG A 54 8.15 -2.85 7.07
C ARG A 54 8.87 -1.95 6.06
N ALA A 55 8.12 -1.31 5.16
CA ALA A 55 8.70 -0.40 4.18
C ALA A 55 9.32 0.85 4.86
N LYS A 56 8.61 1.47 5.81
CA LYS A 56 9.13 2.61 6.58
C LYS A 56 10.39 2.23 7.35
N GLU A 57 10.41 1.08 8.02
CA GLU A 57 11.57 0.58 8.76
C GLU A 57 12.79 0.34 7.86
N THR A 58 12.55 -0.24 6.67
CA THR A 58 13.62 -0.66 5.76
C THR A 58 14.26 0.52 5.05
N TRP A 59 13.45 1.44 4.52
CA TRP A 59 13.95 2.51 3.65
C TRP A 59 13.93 3.91 4.29
N ARG A 60 13.33 4.06 5.48
CA ARG A 60 13.32 5.29 6.27
C ARG A 60 12.87 6.54 5.50
N LYS A 61 11.84 6.38 4.66
CA LYS A 61 11.21 7.44 3.87
C LYS A 61 9.73 7.60 4.22
N GLU A 62 9.18 8.77 3.94
CA GLU A 62 7.74 9.00 4.05
C GLU A 62 6.97 8.30 2.93
N VAL A 63 5.74 7.89 3.24
CA VAL A 63 4.88 7.14 2.32
C VAL A 63 3.93 8.10 1.62
N LEU A 64 4.17 8.30 0.33
CA LEU A 64 3.32 9.13 -0.51
C LEU A 64 2.00 8.42 -0.80
N LEU A 65 2.05 7.20 -1.33
CA LEU A 65 0.87 6.48 -1.83
C LEU A 65 0.97 5.00 -1.51
N VAL A 66 -0.16 4.41 -1.09
CA VAL A 66 -0.33 2.96 -1.02
C VAL A 66 -1.50 2.56 -1.92
N LEU A 67 -1.24 1.70 -2.89
CA LEU A 67 -2.22 1.23 -3.87
C LEU A 67 -2.21 -0.28 -4.04
N GLY A 68 -3.39 -0.85 -4.33
CA GLY A 68 -3.55 -2.28 -4.59
C GLY A 68 -4.66 -2.94 -3.76
N GLY A 69 -4.66 -4.26 -3.72
CA GLY A 69 -5.56 -5.03 -2.86
C GLY A 69 -5.08 -5.04 -1.41
N PHE A 70 -6.00 -4.78 -0.48
CA PHE A 70 -5.72 -4.75 0.97
C PHE A 70 -6.30 -5.94 1.74
N HIS A 71 -6.95 -6.88 1.05
CA HIS A 71 -7.60 -8.08 1.62
C HIS A 71 -8.64 -7.79 2.72
N LEU A 72 -9.49 -6.77 2.52
CA LEU A 72 -10.47 -6.31 3.51
C LEU A 72 -11.92 -6.61 3.15
N ALA A 73 -12.19 -7.32 2.05
CA ALA A 73 -13.55 -7.60 1.60
C ALA A 73 -14.39 -8.38 2.64
N TRP A 74 -13.73 -9.14 3.51
CA TRP A 74 -14.37 -9.95 4.56
C TRP A 74 -14.15 -9.36 5.97
N ALA A 75 -13.48 -8.21 6.07
CA ALA A 75 -13.19 -7.57 7.35
C ALA A 75 -14.42 -6.83 7.89
N GLY A 76 -14.60 -6.86 9.21
CA GLY A 76 -15.66 -6.10 9.87
C GLY A 76 -15.35 -4.60 9.93
N GLU A 77 -16.39 -3.76 10.09
CA GLU A 77 -16.21 -2.30 10.13
C GLU A 77 -15.19 -1.79 11.15
N ARG A 78 -15.13 -2.43 12.34
CA ARG A 78 -14.20 -2.03 13.40
C ARG A 78 -12.75 -2.23 12.98
N GLU A 79 -12.47 -3.34 12.32
CA GLU A 79 -11.14 -3.67 11.80
C GLU A 79 -10.75 -2.69 10.69
N ILE A 80 -11.64 -2.47 9.73
CA ILE A 80 -11.44 -1.50 8.64
C ILE A 80 -11.14 -0.10 9.20
N LYS A 81 -11.93 0.39 10.17
CA LYS A 81 -11.70 1.69 10.82
C LYS A 81 -10.33 1.74 11.52
N GLY A 82 -9.93 0.65 12.17
CA GLY A 82 -8.60 0.51 12.78
C GLY A 82 -7.48 0.62 11.76
N ILE A 83 -7.60 -0.07 10.63
CA ILE A 83 -6.61 -0.06 9.54
C ILE A 83 -6.50 1.32 8.90
N VAL A 84 -7.63 1.98 8.61
CA VAL A 84 -7.63 3.34 8.06
C VAL A 84 -6.98 4.33 9.04
N SER A 85 -7.21 4.17 10.35
CA SER A 85 -6.54 4.97 11.38
C SER A 85 -5.04 4.71 11.43
N ASP A 86 -4.61 3.45 11.31
CA ASP A 86 -3.20 3.06 11.22
C ASP A 86 -2.50 3.70 10.01
N PHE A 87 -3.15 3.73 8.85
CA PHE A 87 -2.65 4.41 7.66
C PHE A 87 -2.35 5.89 7.93
N LYS A 88 -3.27 6.59 8.61
CA LYS A 88 -3.06 7.99 9.01
C LYS A 88 -1.93 8.14 10.02
N ARG A 89 -1.84 7.27 11.03
CA ARG A 89 -0.75 7.27 12.02
C ARG A 89 0.62 7.02 11.37
N LEU A 90 0.67 6.17 10.35
CA LEU A 90 1.88 5.87 9.59
C LEU A 90 2.25 6.96 8.58
N GLY A 91 1.46 8.03 8.47
CA GLY A 91 1.75 9.17 7.59
C GLY A 91 1.53 8.86 6.10
N VAL A 92 0.69 7.87 5.76
CA VAL A 92 0.35 7.59 4.36
C VAL A 92 -0.48 8.75 3.80
N ARG A 93 0.06 9.47 2.81
CA ARG A 93 -0.60 10.66 2.26
C ARG A 93 -1.79 10.34 1.38
N TYR A 94 -1.66 9.38 0.47
CA TYR A 94 -2.70 8.95 -0.46
C TYR A 94 -2.99 7.46 -0.33
N ALA A 95 -4.26 7.08 -0.48
CA ALA A 95 -4.70 5.69 -0.42
C ALA A 95 -5.56 5.34 -1.64
N ALA A 96 -5.27 4.19 -2.24
CA ALA A 96 -5.96 3.66 -3.41
C ALA A 96 -6.30 2.16 -3.24
N PRO A 97 -7.18 1.80 -2.28
CA PRO A 97 -7.65 0.43 -2.13
C PRO A 97 -8.43 -0.03 -3.36
N CYS A 98 -8.11 -1.24 -3.87
CA CYS A 98 -8.82 -1.85 -4.99
C CYS A 98 -8.96 -3.38 -4.86
N HIS A 99 -9.47 -4.03 -5.89
CA HIS A 99 -9.56 -5.50 -6.00
C HIS A 99 -10.21 -6.16 -4.77
N CYS A 100 -9.42 -6.87 -3.95
CA CYS A 100 -9.87 -7.64 -2.80
C CYS A 100 -10.11 -6.77 -1.54
N SER A 101 -10.04 -5.45 -1.66
CA SER A 101 -10.33 -4.52 -0.56
C SER A 101 -11.81 -4.52 -0.18
N GLY A 102 -12.71 -4.68 -1.16
CA GLY A 102 -14.16 -4.62 -0.95
C GLY A 102 -14.70 -3.21 -0.71
N ASP A 103 -16.01 -3.03 -0.90
CA ASP A 103 -16.62 -1.70 -0.96
C ASP A 103 -16.69 -1.01 0.40
N LEU A 104 -16.95 -1.76 1.49
CA LEU A 104 -16.93 -1.21 2.85
C LEU A 104 -15.58 -0.57 3.19
N ALA A 105 -14.47 -1.20 2.79
CA ALA A 105 -13.14 -0.63 3.00
C ALA A 105 -12.93 0.58 2.10
N ARG A 106 -13.26 0.49 0.81
CA ARG A 106 -13.13 1.61 -0.14
C ARG A 106 -13.90 2.84 0.34
N ASP A 107 -15.10 2.67 0.86
CA ASP A 107 -15.93 3.76 1.40
C ASP A 107 -15.33 4.36 2.68
N ALA A 108 -14.83 3.53 3.60
CA ALA A 108 -14.16 3.99 4.81
C ALA A 108 -12.89 4.80 4.49
N PHE A 109 -12.07 4.30 3.55
CA PHE A 109 -10.89 5.01 3.06
C PHE A 109 -11.30 6.32 2.38
N ARG A 110 -12.30 6.30 1.48
CA ARG A 110 -12.80 7.51 0.80
C ARG A 110 -13.24 8.57 1.79
N LYS A 111 -14.00 8.19 2.82
CA LYS A 111 -14.49 9.10 3.86
C LYS A 111 -13.35 9.75 4.66
N VAL A 112 -12.31 9.00 5.02
CA VAL A 112 -11.20 9.51 5.85
C VAL A 112 -10.15 10.26 5.04
N TYR A 113 -9.87 9.82 3.81
CA TYR A 113 -8.85 10.42 2.96
C TYR A 113 -9.36 11.60 2.13
N GLY A 114 -10.66 11.69 1.86
CA GLY A 114 -11.25 12.81 1.11
C GLY A 114 -10.54 13.02 -0.23
N GLN A 115 -9.97 14.21 -0.44
CA GLN A 115 -9.22 14.54 -1.66
C GLN A 115 -7.96 13.68 -1.88
N ASN A 116 -7.45 13.05 -0.83
CA ASN A 116 -6.30 12.15 -0.91
C ASN A 116 -6.69 10.68 -1.16
N PHE A 117 -7.98 10.40 -1.33
CA PHE A 117 -8.44 9.10 -1.81
C PHE A 117 -8.34 9.07 -3.33
N ILE A 118 -7.67 8.06 -3.87
CA ILE A 118 -7.58 7.88 -5.32
C ILE A 118 -8.44 6.67 -5.69
N GLU A 119 -9.51 6.93 -6.44
CA GLU A 119 -10.26 5.87 -7.08
C GLU A 119 -9.44 5.25 -8.21
N VAL A 120 -9.27 3.94 -8.16
CA VAL A 120 -8.49 3.17 -9.13
C VAL A 120 -9.31 2.03 -9.72
N GLY A 121 -9.03 1.74 -10.99
CA GLY A 121 -9.68 0.72 -11.79
C GLY A 121 -8.89 0.49 -13.07
N VAL A 122 -9.40 -0.38 -13.95
CA VAL A 122 -8.76 -0.66 -15.24
C VAL A 122 -8.59 0.64 -16.04
N GLY A 123 -7.41 0.83 -16.63
CA GLY A 123 -7.07 2.02 -17.43
C GLY A 123 -6.75 3.28 -16.62
N LYS A 124 -6.76 3.23 -15.28
CA LYS A 124 -6.39 4.38 -14.46
C LYS A 124 -4.89 4.66 -14.56
N GLU A 125 -4.55 5.88 -14.95
CA GLU A 125 -3.20 6.44 -14.81
C GLU A 125 -3.12 7.29 -13.53
N ILE A 126 -2.00 7.18 -12.81
CA ILE A 126 -1.66 8.04 -11.67
C ILE A 126 -0.30 8.67 -11.96
N ARG A 127 -0.28 9.99 -12.09
CA ARG A 127 0.93 10.78 -12.32
C ARG A 127 1.43 11.32 -10.99
N ILE A 128 2.66 10.99 -10.62
CA ILE A 128 3.22 11.38 -9.31
C ILE A 128 3.38 12.90 -9.22
N GLU A 129 3.57 13.58 -10.35
CA GLU A 129 3.66 15.04 -10.42
C GLU A 129 2.38 15.72 -9.93
N GLU A 130 1.23 15.05 -10.04
CA GLU A 130 -0.10 15.57 -9.66
C GLU A 130 -0.46 15.34 -8.18
N LEU A 131 0.33 14.54 -7.45
CA LEU A 131 0.12 14.27 -6.03
C LEU A 131 0.88 15.28 -5.16
N ASN A 132 0.22 15.98 -4.24
CA ASN A 132 0.81 17.03 -3.39
C ASN A 132 1.29 16.49 -2.04
#